data_AF-A0A7S0KJE0-F1
#
_entry.id   AF-A0A7S0KJE0-F1
#
_cell.length_a   1.000
_cell.length_b   1.000
_cell.length_c   1.000
_cell.angle_alpha   90.00
_cell.angle_beta   90.00
_cell.angle_gamma   90.00
#
_symmetry.space_group_name_H-M   'P 1'
#
loop_
_entity.id
_entity.type
_entity.pdbx_description
1 polymer ?
#
loop_
_entity_poly.entity_id
_entity_poly.type
_entity_poly.pdbx_seq_one_letter_code
_entity_poly.pdbx_strand_id
1 'polypeptide(L)'
;GDRSRGGSRPLDPKVRLSKNLSQILRHGVVDEGLADCLDAEGFVPLARVLALPRFRGVGADEIRALVAADRKGRFELRDGTDGTTHVRATQGHTIGGDVLDDDVMATRLTRDHCGIREAVHGTSMRAWERIRTHGLSRMRRRHVHMATGLPGEAG
;
A
#
# COMPACT_ATOMS: atom_id res chain seq x y z
N GLY A 1 0.32 38.79 1.82
CA GLY A 1 1.56 38.11 2.19
C GLY A 1 1.57 36.76 1.51
N ASP A 2 2.52 36.60 0.60
CA ASP A 2 2.72 35.49 -0.33
C ASP A 2 2.75 34.10 0.34
N ARG A 3 2.11 33.11 -0.29
CA ARG A 3 2.09 31.71 0.16
C ARG A 3 3.28 31.00 -0.47
N SER A 4 4.36 30.87 0.29
CA SER A 4 5.52 30.07 -0.09
C SER A 4 5.11 28.60 -0.27
N ARG A 5 4.91 28.19 -1.52
CA ARG A 5 4.81 26.79 -1.93
C ARG A 5 6.15 26.13 -1.61
N GLY A 6 6.16 25.26 -0.60
CA GLY A 6 7.31 24.41 -0.31
C GLY A 6 7.69 23.59 -1.54
N GLY A 7 8.82 23.95 -2.16
CA GLY A 7 9.40 23.19 -3.25
C GLY A 7 9.68 21.77 -2.77
N SER A 8 8.99 20.79 -3.36
CA SER A 8 9.37 19.39 -3.17
C SER A 8 10.82 19.23 -3.64
N ARG A 9 11.73 18.91 -2.71
CA ARG A 9 13.03 18.35 -3.09
C ARG A 9 12.77 17.20 -4.08
N PRO A 10 13.61 17.03 -5.11
CA PRO A 10 13.50 15.87 -5.99
C PRO A 10 13.47 14.62 -5.10
N LEU A 11 12.33 13.93 -5.09
CA LEU A 11 12.23 12.67 -4.37
C LEU A 11 13.24 11.72 -5.01
N ASP A 12 13.99 11.01 -4.17
CA ASP A 12 14.88 9.92 -4.60
C ASP A 12 14.13 9.06 -5.64
N PRO A 13 14.75 8.75 -6.80
CA PRO A 13 14.16 7.91 -7.83
C PRO A 13 13.48 6.65 -7.28
N LYS A 14 14.06 6.00 -6.26
CA LYS A 14 13.49 4.82 -5.60
C LYS A 14 12.21 5.13 -4.84
N VAL A 15 12.14 6.28 -4.19
CA VAL A 15 10.94 6.74 -3.48
C VAL A 15 9.83 7.10 -4.47
N ARG A 16 10.18 7.70 -5.62
CA ARG A 16 9.22 7.96 -6.71
C ARG A 16 8.67 6.65 -7.27
N LEU A 17 9.54 5.68 -7.51
CA LEU A 17 9.16 4.36 -7.99
C LEU A 17 8.18 3.67 -7.02
N SER A 18 8.52 3.64 -5.73
CA SER A 18 7.65 3.09 -4.67
C SER A 18 6.28 3.76 -4.62
N LYS A 19 6.23 5.08 -4.73
CA LYS A 19 4.96 5.84 -4.73
C LYS A 19 4.12 5.53 -5.97
N ASN A 20 4.74 5.50 -7.16
CA ASN A 20 4.04 5.16 -8.40
C ASN A 20 3.47 3.74 -8.34
N LEU A 21 4.27 2.77 -7.92
CA LEU A 21 3.85 1.38 -7.77
C LEU A 21 2.71 1.24 -6.76
N SER A 22 2.81 1.90 -5.60
CA SER A 22 1.73 1.92 -4.62
C SER A 22 0.45 2.52 -5.18
N GLN A 23 0.54 3.64 -5.91
CA GLN A 23 -0.63 4.33 -6.46
C GLN A 23 -1.36 3.44 -7.47
N ILE A 24 -0.62 2.78 -8.35
CA ILE A 24 -1.21 1.93 -9.40
C ILE A 24 -1.82 0.69 -8.76
N LEU A 25 -1.05 -0.06 -7.98
CA LEU A 25 -1.53 -1.32 -7.40
C LEU A 25 -2.70 -1.12 -6.42
N ARG A 26 -2.77 -0.01 -5.69
CA ARG A 26 -3.83 0.23 -4.69
C ARG A 26 -5.06 0.94 -5.22
N HIS A 27 -4.92 1.74 -6.25
CA HIS A 27 -5.98 2.66 -6.70
C HIS A 27 -6.15 2.66 -8.21
N GLY A 28 -5.04 2.64 -8.96
CA GLY A 28 -5.02 2.89 -10.39
C GLY A 28 -5.12 1.65 -11.29
N VAL A 29 -5.29 0.43 -10.77
CA VAL A 29 -5.31 -0.79 -11.61
C VAL A 29 -6.39 -0.71 -12.69
N VAL A 30 -7.56 -0.16 -12.35
CA VAL A 30 -8.65 0.03 -13.32
C VAL A 30 -8.34 1.17 -14.29
N ASP A 31 -7.91 2.32 -13.77
CA ASP A 31 -7.62 3.52 -14.57
C ASP A 31 -6.46 3.32 -15.57
N GLU A 32 -5.49 2.48 -15.22
CA GLU A 32 -4.30 2.18 -16.02
C GLU A 32 -4.51 0.98 -16.96
N GLY A 33 -5.73 0.42 -17.04
CA GLY A 33 -6.06 -0.68 -17.96
C GLY A 33 -5.37 -2.00 -17.60
N LEU A 34 -5.22 -2.27 -16.29
CA LEU A 34 -4.68 -3.50 -15.74
C LEU A 34 -5.76 -4.38 -15.08
N ALA A 35 -7.02 -3.95 -15.08
CA ALA A 35 -8.12 -4.70 -14.48
C ALA A 35 -8.40 -6.03 -15.18
N ASP A 36 -8.05 -6.16 -16.47
CA ASP A 36 -8.16 -7.40 -17.27
C ASP A 36 -7.20 -8.51 -16.79
N CYS A 37 -6.08 -8.11 -16.20
CA CYS A 37 -5.02 -9.01 -15.75
C CYS A 37 -4.85 -9.07 -14.23
N LEU A 38 -5.79 -8.48 -13.48
CA LEU A 38 -5.82 -8.55 -12.02
C LEU A 38 -6.43 -9.87 -11.58
N ASP A 39 -5.70 -10.65 -10.80
CA ASP A 39 -6.22 -11.88 -10.21
C ASP A 39 -7.03 -11.61 -8.92
N ALA A 40 -7.69 -12.65 -8.40
CA ALA A 40 -8.46 -12.57 -7.16
C ALA A 40 -7.59 -12.27 -5.92
N GLU A 41 -6.28 -12.42 -6.04
CA GLU A 41 -5.30 -12.18 -4.99
C GLU A 41 -4.60 -10.79 -5.11
N GLY A 42 -4.97 -9.98 -6.10
CA GLY A 42 -4.46 -8.64 -6.33
C GLY A 42 -3.15 -8.59 -7.12
N PHE A 43 -2.69 -9.71 -7.66
CA PHE A 43 -1.51 -9.77 -8.51
C PHE A 43 -1.83 -9.32 -9.93
N VAL A 44 -0.88 -8.61 -10.50
CA VAL A 44 -0.83 -8.26 -11.92
C VAL A 44 0.51 -8.67 -12.50
N PRO A 45 0.57 -9.07 -13.79
CA PRO A 45 1.84 -9.37 -14.45
C PRO A 45 2.78 -8.16 -14.42
N LEU A 46 4.00 -8.35 -13.94
CA LEU A 46 5.02 -7.30 -13.83
C LEU A 46 5.31 -6.67 -15.20
N ALA A 47 5.30 -7.46 -16.26
CA ALA A 47 5.47 -6.98 -17.63
C ALA A 47 4.42 -5.93 -18.03
N ARG A 48 3.16 -6.10 -17.59
CA ARG A 48 2.07 -5.15 -17.86
C ARG A 48 2.26 -3.85 -17.08
N VAL A 49 2.72 -3.94 -15.83
CA VAL A 49 3.08 -2.76 -15.03
C VAL A 49 4.23 -1.97 -15.68
N LEU A 50 5.29 -2.66 -16.11
CA LEU A 50 6.45 -2.05 -16.76
C LEU A 50 6.12 -1.43 -18.13
N ALA A 51 5.09 -1.92 -18.81
CA ALA A 51 4.61 -1.35 -20.07
C ALA A 51 3.96 0.03 -19.92
N LEU A 52 3.56 0.42 -18.70
CA LEU A 52 2.91 1.71 -18.47
C LEU A 52 3.92 2.87 -18.66
N PRO A 53 3.48 4.03 -19.20
CA PRO A 53 4.36 5.17 -19.46
C PRO A 53 5.15 5.66 -18.24
N ARG A 54 4.61 5.47 -17.04
CA ARG A 54 5.18 5.91 -15.76
C ARG A 54 6.38 5.06 -15.30
N PHE A 55 6.55 3.87 -15.89
CA PHE A 55 7.68 2.97 -15.65
C PHE A 55 8.62 2.87 -16.85
N ARG A 56 8.50 3.79 -17.83
CA ARG A 56 9.44 3.84 -18.96
C ARG A 56 10.88 3.97 -18.44
N GLY A 57 11.73 3.01 -18.82
CA GLY A 57 13.13 2.95 -18.39
C GLY A 57 13.36 2.25 -17.05
N VAL A 58 12.31 1.68 -16.45
CA VAL A 58 12.42 0.83 -15.25
C VAL A 58 12.45 -0.63 -15.67
N GLY A 59 13.43 -1.38 -15.18
CA GLY A 59 13.55 -2.83 -15.40
C GLY A 59 12.84 -3.67 -14.34
N ALA A 60 12.64 -4.96 -14.64
CA ALA A 60 12.11 -5.91 -13.67
C ALA A 60 13.02 -6.05 -12.44
N ASP A 61 14.35 -5.98 -12.64
CA ASP A 61 15.33 -6.07 -11.55
C ASP A 61 15.23 -4.90 -10.56
N GLU A 62 14.88 -3.71 -11.04
CA GLU A 62 14.68 -2.55 -10.16
C GLU A 62 13.43 -2.71 -9.29
N ILE A 63 12.36 -3.31 -9.83
CA ILE A 63 11.17 -3.65 -9.04
C ILE A 63 11.50 -4.77 -8.05
N ARG A 64 12.23 -5.82 -8.45
CA ARG A 64 12.71 -6.87 -7.54
C ARG A 64 13.54 -6.29 -6.39
N ALA A 65 14.48 -5.40 -6.69
CA ALA A 65 15.29 -4.71 -5.68
C ALA A 65 14.46 -3.80 -4.77
N LEU A 66 13.44 -3.12 -5.32
CA LEU A 66 12.52 -2.30 -4.54
C LEU A 66 11.72 -3.13 -3.54
N VAL A 67 11.15 -4.26 -3.98
CA VAL A 67 10.38 -5.16 -3.11
C VAL A 67 11.29 -5.79 -2.04
N ALA A 68 12.49 -6.22 -2.43
CA ALA A 68 13.48 -6.75 -1.47
C ALA A 68 13.92 -5.72 -0.42
N ALA A 69 13.96 -4.43 -0.76
CA ALA A 69 14.31 -3.35 0.15
C ALA A 69 13.12 -2.88 1.02
N ASP A 70 11.89 -3.29 0.72
CA ASP A 70 10.70 -2.83 1.41
C ASP A 70 10.46 -3.58 2.72
N ARG A 71 11.14 -3.11 3.78
CA ARG A 71 10.99 -3.65 5.14
C ARG A 71 9.56 -3.59 5.70
N LYS A 72 8.69 -2.78 5.09
CA LYS A 72 7.29 -2.65 5.50
C LYS A 72 6.38 -3.66 4.82
N GLY A 73 6.92 -4.49 3.92
CA GLY A 73 6.18 -5.54 3.22
C GLY A 73 4.95 -5.00 2.49
N ARG A 74 5.05 -3.83 1.84
CA ARG A 74 3.94 -3.19 1.12
C ARG A 74 3.69 -3.82 -0.24
N PHE A 75 4.67 -4.53 -0.78
CA PHE A 75 4.63 -5.19 -2.06
C PHE A 75 5.04 -6.65 -1.92
N GLU A 76 4.51 -7.48 -2.80
CA GLU A 76 4.86 -8.88 -2.89
C GLU A 76 5.05 -9.26 -4.35
N LEU A 77 6.04 -10.12 -4.60
CA LEU A 77 6.33 -10.69 -5.91
C LEU A 77 6.04 -12.19 -5.86
N ARG A 78 5.46 -12.68 -6.94
CA ARG A 78 5.19 -14.10 -7.14
C ARG A 78 5.65 -14.49 -8.54
N ASP A 79 6.52 -15.48 -8.65
CA ASP A 79 6.86 -16.06 -9.94
C ASP A 79 5.80 -17.13 -10.29
N GLY A 80 5.18 -16.97 -11.46
CA GLY A 80 4.17 -17.87 -12.00
C GLY A 80 4.79 -19.16 -12.53
N THR A 81 3.97 -20.20 -12.67
CA THR A 81 4.41 -21.51 -13.19
C THR A 81 4.82 -21.48 -14.66
N ASP A 82 4.44 -20.42 -15.38
CA ASP A 82 4.80 -20.11 -16.76
C ASP A 82 6.07 -19.25 -16.88
N GLY A 83 6.73 -18.96 -15.76
CA GLY A 83 7.91 -18.08 -15.71
C GLY A 83 7.58 -16.59 -15.70
N THR A 84 6.31 -16.20 -15.61
CA THR A 84 5.93 -14.79 -15.53
C THR A 84 5.93 -14.28 -14.10
N THR A 85 6.62 -13.17 -13.86
CA THR A 85 6.62 -12.53 -12.54
C THR A 85 5.39 -11.65 -12.39
N HIS A 86 4.71 -11.79 -11.26
CA HIS A 86 3.57 -11.02 -10.87
C HIS A 86 3.90 -10.16 -9.65
N VAL A 87 3.23 -9.02 -9.53
CA VAL A 87 3.39 -8.08 -8.42
C VAL A 87 2.03 -7.66 -7.86
N ARG A 88 1.93 -7.55 -6.54
CA ARG A 88 0.77 -6.96 -5.85
C ARG A 88 1.19 -5.97 -4.77
N ALA A 89 0.25 -5.12 -4.36
CA ALA A 89 0.35 -4.47 -3.06
C ALA A 89 -0.23 -5.43 -2.01
N THR A 90 0.32 -5.43 -0.80
CA THR A 90 -0.16 -6.32 0.28
C THR A 90 -1.31 -5.73 1.08
N GLN A 91 -1.48 -4.41 1.05
CA GLN A 91 -2.51 -3.69 1.78
C GLN A 91 -2.89 -2.37 1.10
N GLY A 92 -4.10 -1.88 1.42
CA GLY A 92 -4.52 -0.52 1.17
C GLY A 92 -5.18 -0.34 -0.19
N HIS A 93 -5.76 -1.41 -0.74
CA HIS A 93 -6.53 -1.32 -1.98
C HIS A 93 -7.81 -0.52 -1.72
N THR A 94 -8.08 0.43 -2.60
CA THR A 94 -9.40 1.09 -2.66
C THR A 94 -9.97 0.99 -4.07
N ILE A 95 -9.55 -0.02 -4.83
CA ILE A 95 -10.13 -0.37 -6.12
C ILE A 95 -11.62 -0.62 -5.85
N GLY A 96 -12.49 0.12 -6.53
CA GLY A 96 -13.90 0.19 -6.17
C GLY A 96 -14.62 -1.16 -6.34
N GLY A 97 -15.30 -1.59 -5.27
CA GLY A 97 -16.30 -2.67 -5.27
C GLY A 97 -15.75 -4.07 -5.56
N ASP A 98 -15.79 -4.95 -4.57
CA ASP A 98 -15.74 -6.43 -4.65
C ASP A 98 -14.61 -7.14 -5.45
N VAL A 99 -13.70 -6.42 -6.12
CA VAL A 99 -12.64 -7.05 -6.94
C VAL A 99 -11.48 -7.57 -6.08
N LEU A 100 -11.14 -6.88 -5.00
CA LEU A 100 -10.13 -7.32 -4.03
C LEU A 100 -10.59 -7.06 -2.61
N ASP A 101 -10.56 -8.10 -1.79
CA ASP A 101 -10.83 -8.00 -0.37
C ASP A 101 -9.54 -8.09 0.43
N ASP A 102 -9.06 -6.94 0.92
CA ASP A 102 -7.95 -6.86 1.87
C ASP A 102 -8.17 -7.77 3.09
N ASP A 103 -9.42 -8.08 3.44
CA ASP A 103 -9.76 -9.00 4.55
C ASP A 103 -9.42 -10.46 4.23
N VAL A 104 -9.54 -10.89 2.97
CA VAL A 104 -9.18 -12.26 2.55
C VAL A 104 -7.66 -12.45 2.57
N MET A 105 -6.91 -11.36 2.39
CA MET A 105 -5.45 -11.35 2.39
C MET A 105 -4.85 -11.29 3.81
N ALA A 106 -5.64 -10.91 4.80
CA ALA A 106 -5.19 -10.69 6.17
C ALA A 106 -5.50 -11.90 7.07
N THR A 107 -4.52 -12.33 7.87
CA THR A 107 -4.78 -13.29 8.93
C THR A 107 -5.59 -12.62 10.03
N ARG A 108 -6.84 -13.05 10.19
CA ARG A 108 -7.71 -12.58 11.27
C ARG A 108 -7.14 -13.03 12.62
N LEU A 109 -6.70 -12.07 13.42
CA LEU A 109 -6.29 -12.33 14.80
C LEU A 109 -7.54 -12.41 15.70
N THR A 110 -7.62 -13.45 16.54
CA THR A 110 -8.63 -13.54 17.61
C THR A 110 -8.04 -13.08 18.93
N ARG A 111 -8.88 -12.77 19.93
CA ARG A 111 -8.46 -12.30 21.25
C ARG A 111 -7.47 -13.28 21.92
N ASP A 112 -7.59 -14.57 21.63
CA ASP A 112 -6.77 -15.61 22.23
C ASP A 112 -5.41 -15.79 21.52
N HIS A 113 -5.27 -15.27 20.29
CA HIS A 113 -4.10 -15.50 19.42
C HIS A 113 -3.44 -14.23 18.87
N CYS A 114 -3.87 -13.03 19.28
CA CYS A 114 -3.26 -11.81 18.75
C CYS A 114 -1.92 -11.47 19.42
N GLY A 115 -1.71 -11.84 20.69
CA GLY A 115 -0.52 -11.42 21.46
C GLY A 115 -0.39 -9.90 21.67
N ILE A 116 -1.33 -9.10 21.16
CA ILE A 116 -1.34 -7.64 21.20
C ILE A 116 -2.12 -7.20 22.45
N ARG A 117 -1.42 -6.59 23.40
CA ARG A 117 -2.01 -6.05 24.65
C ARG A 117 -2.50 -4.61 24.49
N GLU A 118 -1.84 -3.85 23.63
CA GLU A 118 -2.11 -2.45 23.38
C GLU A 118 -1.91 -2.13 21.90
N ALA A 119 -2.75 -1.26 21.36
CA ALA A 119 -2.68 -0.82 19.98
C ALA A 119 -2.86 0.71 19.93
N VAL A 120 -1.96 1.40 19.25
CA VAL A 120 -1.86 2.86 19.23
C VAL A 120 -2.32 3.41 17.88
N HIS A 121 -3.05 4.52 17.88
CA HIS A 121 -3.42 5.24 16.66
C HIS A 121 -2.76 6.62 16.62
N GLY A 122 -1.77 6.80 15.75
CA GLY A 122 -1.17 8.11 15.52
C GLY A 122 -2.14 9.05 14.81
N THR A 123 -2.40 10.23 15.40
CA THR A 123 -3.32 11.23 14.84
C THR A 123 -2.81 12.66 15.07
N SER A 124 -3.49 13.65 14.48
CA SER A 124 -3.18 15.07 14.70
C SER A 124 -4.04 15.67 15.81
N MET A 125 -3.56 16.73 16.48
CA MET A 125 -4.32 17.39 17.56
C MET A 125 -5.69 17.91 17.09
N ARG A 126 -5.78 18.37 15.84
CA ARG A 126 -7.05 18.79 15.23
C ARG A 126 -8.02 17.62 15.04
N ALA A 127 -7.52 16.44 14.67
CA ALA A 127 -8.34 15.26 14.54
C ALA A 127 -8.75 14.70 15.92
N TRP A 128 -7.89 14.86 16.94
CA TRP A 128 -8.16 14.43 18.32
C TRP A 128 -9.44 15.06 18.89
N GLU A 129 -9.70 16.34 18.64
CA GLU A 129 -10.93 17.02 19.09
C GLU A 129 -12.20 16.30 18.64
N ARG A 130 -12.20 15.71 17.44
CA ARG A 130 -13.32 14.92 16.93
C ARG A 130 -13.28 13.48 17.44
N ILE A 131 -12.09 12.88 17.54
CA ILE A 131 -11.92 11.49 17.97
C ILE A 131 -12.34 11.31 19.43
N ARG A 132 -12.07 12.28 20.31
CA ARG A 132 -12.46 12.19 21.72
C ARG A 132 -13.97 12.20 21.96
N THR A 133 -14.76 12.74 21.03
CA THR A 133 -16.22 12.80 21.14
C THR A 133 -16.92 11.70 20.34
N HIS A 134 -16.39 11.32 19.17
CA HIS A 134 -17.05 10.40 18.25
C HIS A 134 -16.33 9.05 18.10
N GLY A 135 -15.18 8.86 18.75
CA GLY A 135 -14.32 7.71 18.56
C GLY A 135 -13.55 7.74 17.23
N LEU A 136 -12.79 6.67 16.98
CA LEU A 136 -12.04 6.50 15.74
C LEU A 136 -13.00 6.17 14.58
N SER A 137 -12.71 6.73 13.40
CA SER A 137 -13.45 6.46 12.18
C SER A 137 -12.50 5.88 11.13
N ARG A 138 -12.95 4.86 10.39
CA ARG A 138 -12.26 4.35 9.21
C ARG A 138 -12.18 5.38 8.07
N MET A 139 -12.99 6.46 8.14
CA MET A 139 -13.16 7.44 7.07
C MET A 139 -13.46 6.72 5.73
N ARG A 140 -12.68 6.99 4.68
CA ARG A 140 -12.80 6.32 3.37
C ARG A 140 -12.14 4.94 3.32
N ARG A 141 -11.47 4.48 4.38
CA ARG A 141 -10.80 3.17 4.42
C ARG A 141 -11.76 2.08 4.86
N ARG A 142 -11.35 0.81 4.69
CA ARG A 142 -12.04 -0.37 5.21
C ARG A 142 -11.84 -0.53 6.71
N HIS A 143 -10.60 -0.41 7.19
CA HIS A 143 -10.23 -0.58 8.60
C HIS A 143 -9.57 0.66 9.19
N VAL A 144 -9.59 0.76 10.52
CA VAL A 144 -8.76 1.70 11.28
C VAL A 144 -7.39 1.05 11.47
N HIS A 145 -6.33 1.72 11.02
CA HIS A 145 -4.96 1.21 11.14
C HIS A 145 -4.41 1.57 12.53
N MET A 146 -3.81 0.59 13.18
CA MET A 146 -3.20 0.70 14.49
C MET A 146 -1.73 0.28 14.42
N ALA A 147 -0.91 0.78 15.34
CA ALA A 147 0.46 0.37 15.57
C ALA A 147 0.57 -0.42 16.88
N THR A 148 1.56 -1.30 16.97
CA THR A 148 1.86 -2.14 18.14
C THR A 148 2.70 -1.44 19.21
N GLY A 149 3.18 -0.22 18.95
CA GLY A 149 4.00 0.57 19.87
C GLY A 149 4.03 2.06 19.53
N LEU A 150 4.67 2.86 20.39
CA LEU A 150 4.83 4.31 20.19
C LEU A 150 5.89 4.62 19.12
N PRO A 151 5.89 5.83 18.54
CA PRO A 151 6.93 6.25 17.60
C PRO A 151 8.34 6.11 18.21
N GLY A 152 9.15 5.20 17.67
CA GLY A 152 10.52 4.95 18.13
C GLY A 152 10.69 3.71 19.00
N GLU A 153 9.60 3.09 19.45
CA GLU A 153 9.61 1.76 20.03
C GLU A 153 9.52 0.71 18.93
N ALA A 154 10.06 -0.49 19.17
CA ALA A 154 9.98 -1.58 18.21
C ALA A 154 8.50 -1.98 18.04
N GLY A 155 7.96 -1.71 16.86
CA GLY A 155 6.64 -2.13 16.42
C GLY A 155 6.72 -2.81 15.07
#